data_AF-A0A9E5NGK2-F1
#
_entry.id   AF-A0A9E5NGK2-F1
#
_cell.length_a   1.000
_cell.length_b   1.000
_cell.length_c   1.000
_cell.angle_alpha   90.00
_cell.angle_beta   90.00
_cell.angle_gamma   90.00
#
_symmetry.space_group_name_H-M   'P 1'
#
loop_
_entity.id
_entity.type
_entity.pdbx_description
1 polymer ?
#
loop_
_entity_poly.entity_id
_entity_poly.type
_entity_poly.pdbx_seq_one_letter_code
_entity_poly.pdbx_strand_id
1 'polypeptide(L)' 'PREIRVYDLRLLGRDDRDVTFRITCSSGTYVRTLCHDIGRALGCGAHLRLLERVRVGPFSIETAVLPERLNAAGADGLRG' A
#
# COMPACT_ATOMS: atom_id res chain seq x y z
N PRO A 1 20.31 -5.80 5.45
CA PRO A 1 19.10 -5.00 5.81
C PRO A 1 19.11 -3.66 5.06
N ARG A 2 17.99 -3.25 4.45
CA ARG A 2 17.89 -1.95 3.78
C ARG A 2 17.26 -0.95 4.73
N GLU A 3 17.87 0.22 4.88
CA GLU A 3 17.26 1.32 5.64
C GLU A 3 16.02 1.83 4.90
N ILE A 4 14.92 1.96 5.65
CA ILE A 4 13.65 2.51 5.16
C ILE A 4 13.20 3.61 6.11
N ARG A 5 12.42 4.55 5.60
CA ARG A 5 11.83 5.61 6.40
C ARG A 5 10.32 5.46 6.42
N VAL A 6 9.75 5.45 7.62
CA VAL A 6 8.31 5.61 7.83
C VAL A 6 8.06 7.10 8.06
N TYR A 7 7.35 7.73 7.12
CA TYR A 7 7.01 9.15 7.19
C TYR A 7 5.74 9.39 8.00
N ASP A 8 4.78 8.47 7.93
CA ASP A 8 3.53 8.49 8.69
C ASP A 8 3.04 7.07 8.94
N LEU A 9 2.47 6.83 10.11
CA LEU A 9 1.84 5.56 10.48
C LEU A 9 0.62 5.84 11.35
N ARG A 10 -0.56 5.53 10.83
CA ARG A 10 -1.83 5.84 11.47
C ARG A 10 -2.71 4.62 11.59
N LEU A 11 -3.12 4.29 12.82
CA LEU A 11 -4.15 3.29 13.06
C LEU A 11 -5.49 3.80 12.53
N LEU A 12 -6.16 2.99 11.71
CA LEU A 12 -7.47 3.31 11.15
C LEU A 12 -8.59 2.58 11.91
N GLY A 13 -8.31 1.39 12.43
CA GLY A 13 -9.27 0.62 13.21
C GLY A 13 -8.78 -0.78 13.52
N ARG A 14 -9.56 -1.48 14.32
CA ARG A 14 -9.36 -2.88 14.68
C ARG A 14 -10.70 -3.59 14.67
N ASP A 15 -10.72 -4.78 14.10
CA ASP A 15 -11.86 -5.70 14.11
C ASP A 15 -11.35 -7.08 14.58
N ASP A 16 -11.75 -7.49 15.78
CA ASP A 16 -11.23 -8.68 16.48
C ASP A 16 -9.68 -8.77 16.48
N ARG A 17 -9.10 -9.62 15.61
CA ARG A 17 -7.65 -9.84 15.47
C ARG A 17 -7.04 -9.09 14.28
N ASP A 18 -7.88 -8.49 13.44
CA ASP A 18 -7.46 -7.72 12.29
C ASP A 18 -7.24 -6.25 12.67
N VAL A 19 -6.06 -5.73 12.36
CA VAL A 19 -5.70 -4.33 12.58
C VAL A 19 -5.49 -3.67 11.23
N THR A 20 -6.19 -2.56 11.00
CA THR A 20 -6.05 -1.76 9.78
C THR A 20 -5.30 -0.48 10.10
N PHE A 21 -4.22 -0.21 9.36
CA PHE A 21 -3.46 1.03 9.46
C PHE A 21 -3.10 1.58 8.09
N ARG A 22 -2.86 2.88 8.02
CA ARG A 22 -2.28 3.58 6.87
C ARG A 22 -0.81 3.84 7.15
N ILE A 23 0.02 3.64 6.14
CA ILE A 23 1.45 3.92 6.19
C ILE A 23 1.87 4.77 5.01
N THR A 24 2.70 5.78 5.27
CA THR A 24 3.50 6.48 4.25
C THR A 24 4.95 6.14 4.50
N CYS A 25 5.64 5.57 3.51
CA CYS A 25 7.01 5.06 3.68
C CYS A 25 7.86 5.30 2.44
N SER A 26 9.19 5.19 2.59
CA SER A 26 10.13 5.25 1.49
C SER A 26 9.94 4.08 0.52
N SER A 27 10.45 4.23 -0.70
CA SER A 27 10.46 3.15 -1.69
C SER A 27 11.25 1.94 -1.19
N GLY A 28 10.87 0.74 -1.66
CA GLY A 28 11.50 -0.51 -1.24
C GLY A 28 11.08 -1.03 0.14
N THR A 29 10.11 -0.40 0.80
CA THR A 29 9.57 -0.90 2.08
C THR A 29 8.78 -2.19 1.87
N TYR A 30 9.18 -3.24 2.58
CA TYR A 30 8.48 -4.52 2.59
C TYR A 30 7.41 -4.52 3.69
N VAL A 31 6.20 -4.04 3.36
CA VAL A 31 5.09 -3.91 4.33
C VAL A 31 4.75 -5.25 5.00
N ARG A 32 4.94 -6.37 4.30
CA ARG A 32 4.75 -7.71 4.88
C ARG A 32 5.69 -7.99 6.06
N THR A 33 6.97 -7.63 5.92
CA THR A 33 7.96 -7.76 6.99
C THR A 33 7.64 -6.81 8.14
N LEU A 34 7.21 -5.58 7.83
CA LEU A 34 6.78 -4.63 8.85
C LEU A 34 5.61 -5.18 9.70
N CYS A 35 4.59 -5.77 9.07
CA CYS A 35 3.48 -6.42 9.80
C CYS A 35 3.99 -7.54 10.71
N HIS A 36 4.90 -8.38 10.21
CA HIS A 36 5.51 -9.44 11.01
C HIS A 36 6.26 -8.88 12.23
N ASP A 37 7.09 -7.85 12.04
CA ASP A 37 7.87 -7.23 13.11
C ASP A 37 6.96 -6.53 14.15
N ILE A 38 5.90 -5.87 13.71
CA ILE A 38 4.88 -5.29 14.62
C ILE A 38 4.22 -6.40 15.45
N GLY A 39 3.78 -7.49 14.81
CA GLY A 39 3.19 -8.62 15.53
C GLY A 39 4.15 -9.28 16.51
N ARG A 40 5.43 -9.40 16.14
CA ARG A 40 6.48 -9.92 17.03
C ARG A 40 6.68 -8.99 18.23
N ALA A 41 6.73 -7.67 18.02
CA ALA A 41 6.87 -6.69 19.08
C ALA A 41 5.66 -6.68 20.05
N LEU A 42 4.46 -6.99 19.54
CA LEU A 42 3.24 -7.14 20.34
C LEU A 42 3.11 -8.51 21.05
N GLY A 43 3.98 -9.47 20.74
CA GLY A 43 4.01 -10.79 21.38
C GLY A 43 2.97 -11.80 20.88
N CYS A 44 2.08 -11.41 19.97
CA CYS A 44 1.06 -12.30 19.40
C CYS A 44 1.42 -12.85 18.01
N GLY A 45 2.41 -12.25 17.35
CA GLY A 45 2.68 -12.48 15.93
C GLY A 45 1.61 -11.84 15.03
N ALA A 46 1.99 -11.52 13.80
CA ALA A 46 1.08 -10.99 12.80
C ALA A 46 1.58 -11.29 11.39
N HIS A 47 0.67 -11.25 10.43
CA HIS A 47 0.98 -11.36 9.02
C HIS A 47 0.11 -10.37 8.24
N LEU A 48 0.58 -9.99 7.05
CA LEU A 48 -0.17 -9.10 6.18
C LEU A 48 -1.36 -9.86 5.55
N ARG A 49 -2.58 -9.45 5.89
CA ARG A 49 -3.82 -10.02 5.32
C ARG A 49 -4.20 -9.38 3.98
N LEU A 50 -4.20 -8.05 3.92
CA LEU A 50 -4.55 -7.27 2.74
C LEU A 50 -3.62 -6.05 2.63
N LEU A 51 -3.29 -5.66 1.40
CA LEU A 51 -2.54 -4.44 1.12
C LEU A 51 -3.13 -3.74 -0.09
N GLU A 52 -3.59 -2.51 0.12
CA GLU A 52 -4.03 -1.62 -0.95
C GLU A 52 -3.07 -0.44 -1.04
N ARG A 53 -2.46 -0.27 -2.21
CA ARG A 53 -1.52 0.83 -2.44
C ARG A 53 -2.27 2.02 -3.05
N VAL A 54 -2.60 2.98 -2.19
CA VAL A 54 -3.40 4.16 -2.58
C VAL A 54 -2.60 5.27 -3.26
N ARG A 55 -1.25 5.24 -3.18
CA ARG A 55 -0.37 6.27 -3.77
C ARG A 55 1.02 5.72 -4.10
N VAL A 56 1.59 6.18 -5.21
CA VAL A 56 3.01 6.01 -5.58
C VAL A 56 3.52 7.30 -6.19
N GLY A 57 4.39 8.02 -5.48
CA GLY A 57 4.87 9.33 -5.95
C GLY A 57 3.68 10.25 -6.28
N PRO A 58 3.58 10.78 -7.52
CA PRO A 58 2.47 11.65 -7.93
C PRO A 58 1.17 10.90 -8.26
N PHE A 59 1.20 9.57 -8.41
CA PHE A 59 0.02 8.79 -8.81
C PHE A 59 -0.82 8.40 -7.60
N SER A 60 -2.13 8.69 -7.63
CA SER A 60 -3.09 8.25 -6.62
C SER A 60 -4.11 7.26 -7.17
N ILE A 61 -4.70 6.47 -6.28
CA ILE A 61 -5.78 5.53 -6.60
C ILE A 61 -7.05 6.24 -7.10
N GLU A 62 -7.29 7.49 -6.69
CA GLU A 62 -8.44 8.28 -7.12
C GLU A 62 -8.39 8.58 -8.61
N THR A 63 -7.18 8.68 -9.18
CA THR A 63 -6.94 8.88 -10.61
C THR A 63 -6.62 7.57 -11.35
N ALA A 64 -6.65 6.43 -10.67
CA ALA A 64 -6.33 5.15 -11.28
C ALA A 64 -7.45 4.70 -12.22
N VAL A 65 -7.07 4.20 -13.39
CA VAL A 65 -7.99 3.60 -14.35
C VAL A 65 -7.89 2.08 -14.28
N LEU A 66 -9.04 1.42 -14.40
CA LEU A 66 -9.09 -0.03 -14.52
C LEU A 66 -8.45 -0.47 -15.85
N PRO A 67 -7.69 -1.59 -15.88
CA PRO A 67 -7.03 -2.06 -17.10
C PRO A 67 -7.98 -2.21 -18.30
N GLU A 68 -9.22 -2.62 -18.06
CA GLU A 68 -10.24 -2.81 -19.10
C GLU A 68 -10.60 -1.50 -19.81
N ARG A 69 -10.39 -0.34 -19.14
CA ARG A 69 -10.65 0.99 -19.71
C ARG A 69 -9.49 1.53 -20.54
N LEU A 70 -8.30 0.95 -20.45
CA LEU A 70 -7.13 1.39 -21.24
C LEU A 70 -7.35 1.17 -22.75
N ASN A 71 -8.06 0.11 -23.13
CA ASN A 71 -8.30 -0.23 -24.54
C ASN A 71 -9.32 0.68 -25.24
N ALA A 72 -10.20 1.36 -24.50
CA ALA A 72 -11.21 2.24 -25.07
C ALA A 72 -10.65 3.60 -25.51
N ALA A 73 -9.53 4.05 -24.91
CA ALA A 73 -8.90 5.34 -25.19
C ALA A 73 -7.79 5.27 -26.26
N GLY A 74 -7.37 4.05 -26.66
CA GLY A 74 -6.29 3.84 -27.63
C GLY A 74 -6.64 4.13 -29.10
N ALA A 75 -7.91 4.43 -29.42
CA ALA A 75 -8.34 4.69 -30.80
C ALA A 75 -8.10 6.14 -31.26
N ASP A 76 -7.96 7.11 -30.35
CA ASP A 76 -7.84 8.55 -30.69
C ASP A 76 -6.45 9.17 -30.45
N GLY A 77 -5.52 8.45 -29.80
CA GLY A 77 -4.29 9.05 -29.27
C GLY A 77 -2.98 8.79 -30.03
N LEU A 78 -2.97 8.01 -31.11
CA LEU A 78 -1.73 7.63 -31.84
C LEU A 78 -1.44 8.46 -33.11
N ARG A 79 -2.08 9.63 -33.25
CA ARG A 79 -1.72 10.62 -34.28
C ARG A 79 -1.27 11.91 -33.61
N GLY A 80 0.01 12.00 -33.31
CA GLY A 80 0.71 13.20 -32.85
C GLY A 80 2.19 13.02 -33.04
#